data_AF-S2DZ54-F1
#
_entry.id   AF-S2DZ54-F1
#
_cell.length_a   1.000
_cell.length_b   1.000
_cell.length_c   1.000
_cell.angle_alpha   90.00
_cell.angle_beta   90.00
_cell.angle_gamma   90.00
#
_symmetry.space_group_name_H-M   'P 1'
#
loop_
_entity.id
_entity.type
_entity.pdbx_description
1 polymer ?
#
loop_
_entity_poly.entity_id
_entity_poly.type
_entity_poly.pdbx_seq_one_letter_code
_entity_poly.pdbx_strand_id
1 'polypeptide(L)'
;MIVAGLDVAFSNDFMALVIIEQGGDDKIRLRSLDTWRKMDWHLWKESMKEKQSKFNIDEIYVDHTNNQSVVMELQELGMKVQGVSFSNSSKNDMIRNATKLMVIGELIMPEITRIHSKKQQKLASELLLQLQEQEIKHDSVHPKLMHPKGRHDDLLWALCLALYGIKINNQGISVISSIEYSDYEEPKEDIVRNILNRLQGSGITITDAKIYFPNKNRVDLL
;
A
#
# COMPACT_ATOMS: atom_id res chain seq x y z
N MET A 1 12.11 -12.54 -1.22
CA MET A 1 12.68 -11.34 -0.58
C MET A 1 11.63 -10.76 0.35
N ILE A 2 11.98 -10.47 1.60
CA ILE A 2 11.07 -9.95 2.63
C ILE A 2 11.50 -8.52 2.94
N VAL A 3 10.63 -7.57 2.65
CA VAL A 3 10.89 -6.14 2.86
C VAL A 3 9.86 -5.59 3.82
N ALA A 4 10.27 -4.62 4.64
CA ALA A 4 9.35 -3.88 5.47
C ALA A 4 9.35 -2.39 5.15
N GLY A 5 8.20 -1.76 5.32
CA GLY A 5 8.07 -0.31 5.35
C GLY A 5 7.58 0.14 6.71
N LEU A 6 8.19 1.21 7.22
CA LEU A 6 7.95 1.72 8.56
C LEU A 6 7.66 3.22 8.47
N ASP A 7 6.42 3.58 8.81
CA ASP A 7 6.01 4.97 9.02
C ASP A 7 6.07 5.30 10.51
N VAL A 8 6.78 6.37 10.85
CA VAL A 8 7.08 6.74 12.24
C VAL A 8 6.56 8.13 12.53
N ALA A 9 5.60 8.19 13.44
CA ALA A 9 5.18 9.45 14.04
C ALA A 9 5.66 9.55 15.50
N PHE A 10 6.29 10.69 15.83
CA PHE A 10 6.78 11.00 17.19
C PHE A 10 5.72 11.65 18.08
N SER A 11 4.56 12.01 17.51
CA SER A 11 3.47 12.73 18.18
C SER A 11 2.42 11.75 18.74
N ASN A 12 1.20 12.21 19.05
CA ASN A 12 0.07 11.35 19.47
C ASN A 12 -0.48 10.42 18.37
N ASP A 13 0.16 10.41 17.20
CA ASP A 13 -0.17 9.63 16.01
C ASP A 13 0.33 8.19 16.12
N PHE A 14 0.00 7.36 15.13
CA PHE A 14 0.40 5.97 15.12
C PHE A 14 1.75 5.81 14.42
N MET A 15 2.53 4.83 14.88
CA MET A 15 3.60 4.23 14.09
C MET A 15 3.03 3.00 13.40
N ALA A 16 3.42 2.75 12.15
CA ALA A 16 2.93 1.63 11.37
C ALA A 16 4.07 0.85 10.71
N LEU A 17 4.02 -0.47 10.81
CA LEU A 17 4.94 -1.39 10.13
C LEU A 17 4.14 -2.30 9.21
N VAL A 18 4.58 -2.38 7.96
CA VAL A 18 4.05 -3.29 6.94
C VAL A 18 5.18 -4.18 6.46
N ILE A 19 4.99 -5.50 6.56
CA ILE A 19 5.95 -6.50 6.08
C ILE A 19 5.36 -7.20 4.86
N ILE A 20 6.08 -7.18 3.75
CA ILE A 20 5.71 -7.85 2.51
C ILE A 20 6.77 -8.88 2.11
N GLU A 21 6.36 -9.83 1.28
CA GLU A 21 7.26 -10.81 0.68
C GLU A 21 7.04 -10.85 -0.84
N GLN A 22 8.10 -10.61 -1.59
CA GLN A 22 8.14 -10.91 -3.02
C GLN A 22 8.57 -12.38 -3.20
N GLY A 23 7.63 -13.18 -3.71
CA GLY A 23 7.86 -14.57 -4.10
C GLY A 23 8.55 -14.68 -5.46
N GLY A 24 8.92 -15.90 -5.86
CA GLY A 24 9.52 -16.16 -7.18
C GLY A 24 8.55 -16.09 -8.36
N ASP A 25 7.27 -15.85 -8.11
CA ASP A 25 6.19 -15.72 -9.08
C ASP A 25 5.83 -14.25 -9.38
N ASP A 26 6.74 -13.32 -9.05
CA ASP A 26 6.56 -11.87 -9.11
C ASP A 26 5.39 -11.32 -8.28
N LYS A 27 4.73 -12.18 -7.47
CA LYS A 27 3.67 -11.77 -6.56
C LYS A 27 4.25 -11.26 -5.25
N ILE A 28 3.71 -10.13 -4.81
CA ILE A 28 4.01 -9.47 -3.56
C ILE A 28 2.91 -9.81 -2.58
N ARG A 29 3.25 -10.46 -1.47
CA ARG A 29 2.30 -10.93 -0.47
C ARG A 29 2.47 -10.13 0.81
N LEU A 30 1.39 -9.59 1.35
CA LEU A 30 1.41 -8.98 2.67
C LEU A 30 1.52 -10.05 3.76
N ARG A 31 2.51 -9.94 4.65
CA ARG A 31 2.82 -10.93 5.70
C ARG A 31 2.43 -10.48 7.10
N SER A 32 2.59 -9.21 7.42
CA SER A 32 2.25 -8.66 8.74
C SER A 32 1.92 -7.18 8.65
N LEU A 33 0.98 -6.77 9.51
CA LEU A 33 0.66 -5.37 9.78
C LEU A 33 0.79 -5.13 11.28
N ASP A 34 1.46 -4.06 11.68
CA ASP A 34 1.49 -3.65 13.08
C ASP A 34 1.33 -2.15 13.17
N THR A 35 0.60 -1.71 14.19
CA THR A 35 0.53 -0.31 14.58
C THR A 35 0.77 -0.19 16.07
N TRP A 36 1.38 0.92 16.45
CA TRP A 36 1.68 1.27 17.83
C TRP A 36 1.28 2.72 18.08
N ARG A 37 0.73 2.99 19.25
CA ARG A 37 0.36 4.34 19.67
C ARG A 37 0.83 4.55 21.09
N LYS A 38 1.58 5.63 21.33
CA LYS A 38 2.11 5.97 22.67
C LYS A 38 2.87 4.79 23.31
N MET A 39 3.55 4.00 22.49
CA MET A 39 4.36 2.90 23.00
C MET A 39 5.65 3.44 23.58
N ASP A 40 6.10 2.85 24.68
CA ASP A 40 7.44 3.09 25.18
C ASP A 40 8.49 2.73 24.12
N TRP A 41 9.48 3.60 23.94
CA TRP A 41 10.47 3.47 22.86
C TRP A 41 11.34 2.22 23.00
N HIS A 42 11.65 1.80 24.24
CA HIS A 42 12.40 0.57 24.47
C HIS A 42 11.56 -0.65 24.09
N LEU A 43 10.29 -0.70 24.51
CA LEU A 43 9.38 -1.77 24.11
C LEU A 43 9.16 -1.82 22.59
N TRP A 44 9.11 -0.65 21.93
CA TRP A 44 9.00 -0.59 20.47
C TRP A 44 10.23 -1.22 19.79
N LYS A 45 11.45 -0.92 20.26
CA LYS A 45 12.68 -1.54 19.75
C LYS A 45 12.71 -3.06 19.95
N GLU A 46 12.25 -3.55 21.10
CA GLU A 46 12.12 -5.00 21.33
C GLU A 46 11.10 -5.64 20.38
N SER A 47 9.97 -4.96 20.12
CA SER A 47 9.01 -5.40 19.11
C SER A 47 9.63 -5.47 17.71
N MET A 48 10.44 -4.47 17.33
CA MET A 48 11.14 -4.48 16.04
C MET A 48 12.12 -5.66 15.92
N LYS A 49 12.86 -5.99 17.00
CA LYS A 49 13.74 -7.18 17.03
C LYS A 49 12.95 -8.47 16.89
N GLU A 50 11.81 -8.58 17.57
CA GLU A 50 10.92 -9.75 17.44
C GLU A 50 10.45 -9.91 15.99
N LYS A 51 10.05 -8.81 15.33
CA LYS A 51 9.64 -8.83 13.91
C LYS A 51 10.79 -9.20 12.99
N GLN A 52 11.97 -8.61 13.18
CA GLN A 52 13.17 -8.94 12.43
C GLN A 52 13.49 -10.43 12.55
N SER A 53 13.49 -10.99 13.76
CA SER A 53 13.79 -12.40 14.00
C SER A 53 12.72 -13.33 13.42
N LYS A 54 11.44 -12.98 13.57
CA LYS A 54 10.32 -13.80 13.11
C LYS A 54 10.23 -13.89 11.59
N PHE A 55 10.45 -12.77 10.90
CA PHE A 55 10.26 -12.69 9.45
C PHE A 55 11.57 -12.72 8.67
N ASN A 56 12.73 -12.61 9.33
CA ASN A 56 14.03 -12.48 8.68
C ASN A 56 14.00 -11.39 7.58
N ILE A 57 13.64 -10.17 7.99
CA ILE A 57 13.44 -9.04 7.07
C ILE A 57 14.78 -8.69 6.42
N ASP A 58 14.81 -8.67 5.08
CA ASP A 58 16.02 -8.39 4.31
C ASP A 58 16.41 -6.91 4.39
N GLU A 59 15.41 -6.02 4.37
CA GLU A 59 15.60 -4.56 4.43
C GLU A 59 14.33 -3.83 4.92
N ILE A 60 14.53 -2.74 5.68
CA ILE A 60 13.47 -1.89 6.21
C ILE A 60 13.58 -0.49 5.60
N TYR A 61 12.51 0.01 5.01
CA TYR A 61 12.41 1.36 4.45
C TYR A 61 11.63 2.26 5.40
N VAL A 62 12.23 3.37 5.81
CA VAL A 62 11.69 4.23 6.88
C VAL A 62 11.44 5.64 6.36
N ASP A 63 10.27 6.22 6.63
CA ASP A 63 10.11 7.66 6.43
C ASP A 63 10.99 8.40 7.45
N HIS A 64 12.04 9.04 6.95
CA HIS A 64 12.99 9.81 7.77
C HIS A 64 12.90 11.32 7.53
N THR A 65 11.85 11.79 6.83
CA THR A 65 11.71 13.19 6.39
C THR A 65 11.87 14.17 7.55
N ASN A 66 11.28 13.85 8.70
CA ASN A 66 11.30 14.70 9.87
C ASN A 66 12.20 14.15 10.99
N ASN A 67 12.71 12.92 10.85
CA ASN A 67 13.62 12.36 11.84
C ASN A 67 14.49 11.22 11.28
N GLN A 68 15.80 11.45 11.25
CA GLN A 68 16.78 10.45 10.84
C GLN A 68 17.23 9.52 11.97
N SER A 69 16.95 9.85 13.23
CA SER A 69 17.44 9.09 14.40
C SER A 69 16.93 7.66 14.40
N VAL A 70 15.69 7.42 13.95
CA VAL A 70 15.10 6.07 13.88
C VAL A 70 15.92 5.14 12.99
N VAL A 71 16.40 5.66 11.86
CA VAL A 71 17.21 4.87 10.93
C VAL A 71 18.50 4.43 11.61
N MET A 72 19.20 5.36 12.27
CA MET A 72 20.43 5.07 13.01
C MET A 72 20.19 4.07 14.13
N GLU A 73 19.13 4.26 14.92
CA GLU A 73 18.82 3.37 16.04
C GLU A 73 18.50 1.95 15.58
N LEU A 74 17.74 1.77 14.49
CA LEU A 74 17.46 0.44 13.96
C LEU A 74 18.71 -0.21 13.33
N GLN A 75 19.61 0.59 12.73
CA GLN A 75 20.91 0.11 12.25
C GLN A 75 21.81 -0.35 13.42
N GLU A 76 21.81 0.36 14.55
CA GLU A 76 22.50 -0.04 15.78
C GLU A 76 21.96 -1.36 16.35
N LEU A 77 20.68 -1.69 16.09
CA LEU A 77 20.11 -3.01 16.41
C LEU A 77 20.53 -4.11 15.42
N GLY A 78 21.37 -3.82 14.43
CA GLY A 78 21.86 -4.76 13.43
C GLY A 78 20.89 -4.99 12.26
N MET A 79 19.87 -4.16 12.11
CA MET A 79 18.92 -4.26 10.98
C MET A 79 19.47 -3.53 9.76
N LYS A 80 19.15 -4.02 8.56
CA LYS A 80 19.41 -3.30 7.31
C LYS A 80 18.28 -2.31 7.08
N VAL A 81 18.60 -1.02 7.11
CA VAL A 81 17.60 0.04 7.08
C VAL A 81 18.00 1.13 6.11
N GLN A 82 17.06 1.53 5.27
CA GLN A 82 17.19 2.64 4.34
C GLN A 82 16.18 3.75 4.69
N GLY A 83 16.68 4.97 4.88
CA GLY A 83 15.83 6.14 5.03
C GLY A 83 15.29 6.60 3.67
N VAL A 84 14.02 6.98 3.63
CA VAL A 84 13.32 7.49 2.45
C VAL A 84 12.71 8.85 2.78
N SER A 85 13.10 9.86 2.01
CA SER A 85 12.56 11.22 2.15
C SER A 85 11.28 11.38 1.34
N PHE A 86 10.22 11.81 2.01
CA PHE A 86 8.95 12.14 1.39
C PHE A 86 8.96 13.57 0.84
N SER A 87 8.61 13.66 -0.43
CA SER A 87 8.28 14.87 -1.16
C SER A 87 6.92 14.64 -1.83
N ASN A 88 6.25 15.70 -2.29
CA ASN A 88 4.99 15.52 -3.04
C ASN A 88 5.19 14.61 -4.26
N SER A 89 6.34 14.68 -4.93
CA SER A 89 6.66 13.81 -6.06
C SER A 89 6.81 12.35 -5.61
N SER A 90 7.67 12.08 -4.62
CA SER A 90 7.91 10.69 -4.18
C SER A 90 6.66 10.06 -3.57
N LYS A 91 5.83 10.82 -2.87
CA LYS A 91 4.52 10.38 -2.39
C LYS A 91 3.58 9.98 -3.53
N ASN A 92 3.48 10.81 -4.57
CA ASN A 92 2.66 10.51 -5.75
C ASN A 92 3.16 9.27 -6.49
N ASP A 93 4.48 9.13 -6.66
CA ASP A 93 5.08 7.98 -7.33
C ASP A 93 4.86 6.67 -6.55
N MET A 94 4.99 6.71 -5.22
CA MET A 94 4.75 5.55 -4.37
C MET A 94 3.29 5.09 -4.40
N ILE A 95 2.33 6.01 -4.27
CA ILE A 95 0.90 5.66 -4.33
C ILE A 95 0.53 5.14 -5.72
N ARG A 96 1.09 5.75 -6.77
CA ARG A 96 0.93 5.28 -8.14
C ARG A 96 1.44 3.85 -8.31
N ASN A 97 2.62 3.54 -7.76
CA ASN A 97 3.18 2.20 -7.80
C ASN A 97 2.30 1.19 -7.04
N ALA A 98 1.86 1.54 -5.83
CA ALA A 98 0.97 0.70 -5.03
C ALA A 98 -0.36 0.43 -5.76
N THR A 99 -0.98 1.48 -6.32
CA THR A 99 -2.23 1.37 -7.09
C THR A 99 -2.04 0.47 -8.31
N LYS A 100 -0.95 0.66 -9.05
CA LYS A 100 -0.60 -0.19 -10.20
C LYS A 100 -0.52 -1.66 -9.81
N LEU A 101 0.29 -1.98 -8.79
CA LEU A 101 0.48 -3.35 -8.32
C LEU A 101 -0.81 -4.03 -7.86
N MET A 102 -1.70 -3.27 -7.22
CA MET A 102 -3.02 -3.78 -6.84
C MET A 102 -3.88 -4.12 -8.05
N VAL A 103 -3.95 -3.24 -9.05
CA VAL A 103 -4.84 -3.47 -10.19
C VAL A 103 -4.35 -4.58 -11.10
N ILE A 104 -3.04 -4.75 -11.25
CA ILE A 104 -2.47 -5.87 -12.02
C ILE A 104 -2.45 -7.19 -11.22
N GLY A 105 -2.97 -7.18 -9.98
CA GLY A 105 -3.04 -8.36 -9.12
C GLY A 105 -1.68 -8.90 -8.72
N GLU A 106 -0.64 -8.06 -8.72
CA GLU A 106 0.70 -8.42 -8.22
C GLU A 106 0.81 -8.23 -6.71
N LEU A 107 0.10 -7.24 -6.14
CA LEU A 107 -0.06 -7.12 -4.70
C LEU A 107 -1.23 -7.99 -4.21
N ILE A 108 -0.88 -9.10 -3.55
CA ILE A 108 -1.82 -10.01 -2.91
C ILE A 108 -2.05 -9.55 -1.48
N MET A 109 -3.22 -8.94 -1.26
CA MET A 109 -3.75 -8.64 0.06
C MET A 109 -4.20 -9.95 0.73
N PRO A 110 -4.03 -10.07 2.06
CA PRO A 110 -4.43 -11.27 2.77
C PRO A 110 -5.95 -11.35 2.76
N GLU A 111 -6.49 -12.52 2.45
CA GLU A 111 -7.91 -12.77 2.63
C GLU A 111 -8.25 -12.57 4.10
N ILE A 112 -9.00 -11.51 4.41
CA ILE A 112 -9.35 -11.13 5.80
C ILE A 112 -9.95 -12.33 6.55
N THR A 113 -10.72 -13.17 5.85
CA THR A 113 -11.33 -14.40 6.39
C THR A 113 -10.34 -15.49 6.79
N ARG A 114 -9.12 -15.50 6.23
CA ARG A 114 -8.04 -16.46 6.54
C ARG A 114 -7.08 -15.96 7.60
N ILE A 115 -7.20 -14.71 8.05
CA ILE A 115 -6.36 -14.16 9.11
C ILE A 115 -6.93 -14.61 10.47
N HIS A 116 -6.22 -15.46 11.21
CA HIS A 116 -6.73 -15.96 12.50
C HIS A 116 -6.71 -14.92 13.63
N SER A 117 -5.89 -13.86 13.52
CA SER A 117 -5.79 -12.82 14.54
C SER A 117 -6.80 -11.70 14.30
N LYS A 118 -7.70 -11.47 15.25
CA LYS A 118 -8.65 -10.33 15.23
C LYS A 118 -7.94 -8.97 15.06
N LYS A 119 -6.76 -8.81 15.66
CA LYS A 119 -5.94 -7.59 15.50
C LYS A 119 -5.54 -7.41 14.03
N GLN A 120 -5.00 -8.47 13.42
CA GLN A 120 -4.57 -8.44 12.02
C GLN A 120 -5.74 -8.23 11.05
N GLN A 121 -6.91 -8.83 11.31
CA GLN A 121 -8.13 -8.59 10.51
C GLN A 121 -8.54 -7.11 10.54
N LYS A 122 -8.52 -6.49 11.72
CA LYS A 122 -8.83 -5.07 11.89
C LYS A 122 -7.85 -4.19 11.11
N LEU A 123 -6.54 -4.44 11.25
CA LEU A 123 -5.51 -3.68 10.54
C LEU A 123 -5.58 -3.86 9.02
N ALA A 124 -5.87 -5.07 8.54
CA ALA A 124 -6.06 -5.32 7.11
C ALA A 124 -7.27 -4.57 6.56
N SER A 125 -8.38 -4.55 7.31
CA SER A 125 -9.58 -3.78 6.94
C SER A 125 -9.29 -2.28 6.93
N GLU A 126 -8.53 -1.78 7.91
CA GLU A 126 -8.12 -0.38 7.99
C GLU A 126 -7.21 0.01 6.81
N LEU A 127 -6.23 -0.83 6.45
CA LEU A 127 -5.38 -0.61 5.28
C LEU A 127 -6.19 -0.59 3.98
N LEU A 128 -7.16 -1.50 3.81
CA LEU A 128 -8.04 -1.49 2.63
C LEU A 128 -8.87 -0.20 2.54
N LEU A 129 -9.41 0.27 3.67
CA LEU A 129 -10.11 1.55 3.72
C LEU A 129 -9.18 2.72 3.36
N GLN A 130 -7.96 2.76 3.92
CA GLN A 130 -6.98 3.79 3.59
C GLN A 130 -6.60 3.80 2.10
N LEU A 131 -6.51 2.62 1.46
CA LEU A 131 -6.26 2.48 0.03
C LEU A 131 -7.43 2.94 -0.85
N GLN A 132 -8.67 2.74 -0.39
CA GLN A 132 -9.88 3.15 -1.09
C GLN A 132 -10.12 4.67 -0.99
N GLU A 133 -9.80 5.26 0.16
CA GLU A 133 -10.13 6.64 0.50
C GLU A 133 -9.07 7.68 0.09
N GLN A 134 -7.99 7.26 -0.58
CA GLN A 134 -7.06 8.22 -1.17
C GLN A 134 -7.76 8.97 -2.31
N GLU A 135 -8.17 10.21 -2.03
CA GLU A 135 -8.65 11.15 -3.03
C GLU A 135 -7.45 11.79 -3.74
N ILE A 136 -7.33 11.56 -5.05
CA ILE A 136 -6.49 12.39 -5.92
C ILE A 136 -7.31 13.63 -6.25
N LYS A 137 -7.06 14.75 -5.57
CA LYS A 137 -7.66 16.03 -5.99
C LYS A 137 -6.94 16.52 -7.25
N HIS A 138 -7.65 16.45 -8.37
CA HIS A 138 -7.18 16.89 -9.70
C HIS A 138 -7.27 18.41 -9.92
N ASP A 139 -7.74 19.19 -8.93
CA ASP A 139 -7.91 20.64 -9.06
C ASP A 139 -6.59 21.45 -9.09
N SER A 140 -5.43 20.79 -9.08
CA SER A 140 -4.13 21.47 -9.14
C SER A 140 -3.16 20.80 -10.10
N VAL A 141 -2.26 21.61 -10.70
CA VAL A 141 -1.12 21.20 -11.56
C VAL A 141 -0.29 20.07 -10.91
N HIS A 142 -0.36 19.96 -9.57
CA HIS A 142 0.12 18.81 -8.82
C HIS A 142 -1.04 18.16 -8.08
N PRO A 143 -1.41 16.89 -8.38
CA PRO A 143 -2.38 16.17 -7.59
C PRO A 143 -1.95 16.13 -6.13
N LYS A 144 -2.89 16.45 -5.23
CA LYS A 144 -2.69 16.35 -3.77
C LYS A 144 -3.45 15.14 -3.26
N LEU A 145 -2.73 14.32 -2.50
CA LEU A 145 -3.27 13.19 -1.78
C LEU A 145 -3.86 13.69 -0.47
N MET A 146 -5.14 13.42 -0.24
CA MET A 146 -5.82 13.77 1.00
C MET A 146 -6.46 12.51 1.59
N HIS A 147 -6.26 12.30 2.89
CA HIS A 147 -7.04 11.34 3.67
C HIS A 147 -8.29 12.03 4.25
N PRO A 148 -9.41 11.32 4.43
CA PRO A 148 -10.60 11.87 5.08
C PRO A 148 -10.29 12.39 6.49
N LYS A 149 -10.90 13.51 6.84
CA LYS A 149 -10.67 14.19 8.12
C LYS A 149 -10.94 13.24 9.31
N GLY A 150 -9.95 13.07 10.18
CA GLY A 150 -10.06 12.24 11.39
C GLY A 150 -9.69 10.77 11.20
N ARG A 151 -9.13 10.39 10.04
CA ARG A 151 -8.53 9.08 9.80
C ARG A 151 -7.04 9.18 9.58
N HIS A 152 -6.34 8.13 9.98
CA HIS A 152 -4.91 7.97 9.85
C HIS A 152 -4.56 7.28 8.52
N ASP A 153 -3.40 7.58 7.94
CA ASP A 153 -2.87 6.99 6.70
C ASP A 153 -1.52 6.26 6.92
N ASP A 154 -1.14 6.03 8.18
CA ASP A 154 0.18 5.49 8.53
C ASP A 154 0.41 4.08 7.92
N LEU A 155 -0.63 3.22 7.89
CA LEU A 155 -0.53 1.88 7.29
C LEU A 155 -0.33 1.94 5.77
N LEU A 156 -0.99 2.88 5.09
CA LEU A 156 -0.81 3.11 3.66
C LEU A 156 0.62 3.56 3.36
N TRP A 157 1.15 4.52 4.12
CA TRP A 157 2.51 5.00 3.91
C TRP A 157 3.56 3.94 4.23
N ALA A 158 3.35 3.16 5.29
CA ALA A 158 4.17 1.99 5.57
C ALA A 158 4.11 0.95 4.45
N LEU A 159 2.94 0.69 3.83
CA LEU A 159 2.84 -0.19 2.66
C LEU A 159 3.60 0.39 1.45
N CYS A 160 3.44 1.67 1.18
CA CYS A 160 4.12 2.38 0.10
C CYS A 160 5.65 2.30 0.24
N LEU A 161 6.18 2.48 1.45
CA LEU A 161 7.60 2.31 1.76
C LEU A 161 8.08 0.88 1.52
N ALA A 162 7.29 -0.12 1.94
CA ALA A 162 7.63 -1.52 1.71
C ALA A 162 7.72 -1.82 0.20
N LEU A 163 6.75 -1.34 -0.57
CA LEU A 163 6.69 -1.51 -2.03
C LEU A 163 7.78 -0.73 -2.76
N TYR A 164 8.23 0.41 -2.23
CA TYR A 164 9.35 1.18 -2.77
C TYR A 164 10.65 0.38 -2.79
N GLY A 165 10.86 -0.50 -1.79
CA GLY A 165 12.00 -1.39 -1.74
C GLY A 165 11.97 -2.57 -2.72
N ILE A 166 10.85 -2.79 -3.41
CA ILE A 166 10.72 -3.87 -4.39
C ILE A 166 11.13 -3.37 -5.78
N LYS A 167 12.11 -4.04 -6.39
CA LYS A 167 12.46 -3.81 -7.80
C LYS A 167 11.44 -4.52 -8.69
N ILE A 168 10.55 -3.76 -9.31
CA ILE A 168 9.54 -4.28 -10.26
C ILE A 168 10.09 -4.13 -11.68
N ASN A 169 10.09 -5.23 -12.45
CA ASN A 169 10.43 -5.19 -13.86
C ASN A 169 9.29 -4.54 -14.65
N ASN A 170 9.38 -3.23 -14.86
CA ASN A 170 8.38 -2.41 -15.55
C ASN A 170 8.41 -2.57 -17.08
N GLN A 171 8.33 -3.79 -17.63
CA GLN A 171 8.05 -3.94 -19.06
C GLN A 171 6.55 -3.75 -19.33
N GLY A 172 6.23 -3.04 -20.42
CA GLY A 172 4.90 -2.48 -20.73
C GLY A 172 3.75 -3.43 -20.43
N ILE A 173 3.00 -3.10 -19.39
CA ILE A 173 1.90 -3.93 -18.91
C ILE A 173 0.64 -3.54 -19.67
N SER A 174 0.15 -4.46 -20.50
CA SER A 174 -1.21 -4.43 -21.02
C SER A 174 -2.13 -5.04 -19.96
N VAL A 175 -2.94 -4.22 -19.30
CA VAL A 175 -3.90 -4.70 -18.30
C VAL A 175 -5.22 -4.97 -19.00
N ILE A 176 -5.60 -6.25 -19.10
CA ILE A 176 -6.97 -6.65 -19.41
C ILE A 176 -7.67 -6.80 -18.07
N SER A 177 -8.38 -5.77 -17.62
CA SER A 177 -9.23 -5.87 -16.44
C SER A 177 -10.64 -6.26 -16.87
N SER A 178 -11.12 -7.40 -16.36
CA SER A 178 -12.54 -7.75 -16.33
C SER A 178 -13.02 -7.55 -14.90
N ILE A 179 -13.87 -6.56 -14.68
CA ILE A 179 -14.50 -6.38 -13.36
C ILE A 179 -15.80 -7.17 -13.39
N GLU A 180 -15.81 -8.31 -12.69
CA GLU A 180 -17.03 -9.11 -12.46
C GLU A 180 -17.67 -8.64 -11.16
N TYR A 181 -18.91 -8.15 -11.24
CA TYR A 181 -19.71 -7.80 -10.07
C TYR A 181 -20.71 -8.92 -9.78
N SER A 182 -20.59 -9.53 -8.61
CA SER A 182 -21.61 -10.43 -8.06
C SER A 182 -22.54 -9.62 -7.16
N ASP A 183 -23.77 -9.45 -7.64
CA ASP A 183 -24.99 -9.06 -6.92
C ASP A 183 -24.97 -7.77 -6.07
N TYR A 184 -25.94 -6.92 -6.42
CA TYR A 184 -26.41 -5.67 -5.79
C TYR A 184 -25.77 -4.36 -6.29
N GLU A 185 -26.61 -3.67 -7.07
CA GLU A 185 -26.48 -2.34 -7.71
C GLU A 185 -25.46 -2.22 -8.85
N GLU A 186 -25.93 -1.72 -9.99
CA GLU A 186 -25.07 -1.34 -11.11
C GLU A 186 -24.02 -0.34 -10.59
N PRO A 187 -22.72 -0.60 -10.78
CA PRO A 187 -21.72 0.42 -10.49
C PRO A 187 -22.06 1.63 -11.35
N LYS A 188 -22.21 2.79 -10.73
CA LYS A 188 -22.31 4.04 -11.48
C LYS A 188 -21.11 4.10 -12.41
N GLU A 189 -21.35 4.34 -13.69
CA GLU A 189 -20.32 4.40 -14.73
C GLU A 189 -19.12 5.28 -14.30
N ASP A 190 -19.39 6.31 -13.51
CA ASP A 190 -18.42 7.20 -12.88
C ASP A 190 -17.37 6.47 -12.03
N ILE A 191 -17.75 5.42 -11.30
CA ILE A 191 -16.82 4.62 -10.48
C ILE A 191 -15.82 3.89 -11.37
N VAL A 192 -16.31 3.27 -12.45
CA VAL A 192 -15.47 2.52 -13.39
C VAL A 192 -14.58 3.47 -14.17
N ARG A 193 -15.12 4.59 -14.65
CA ARG A 193 -14.34 5.67 -15.29
C ARG A 193 -13.27 6.24 -14.36
N ASN A 194 -13.58 6.42 -13.07
CA ASN A 194 -12.60 6.86 -12.08
C ASN A 194 -11.46 5.84 -11.90
N ILE A 195 -11.76 4.54 -11.90
CA ILE A 195 -10.73 3.48 -11.85
C ILE A 195 -9.86 3.52 -13.12
N LEU A 196 -10.47 3.62 -14.31
CA LEU A 196 -9.73 3.69 -15.58
C LEU A 196 -8.83 4.93 -15.64
N ASN A 197 -9.34 6.09 -15.22
CA ASN A 197 -8.57 7.33 -15.15
C ASN A 197 -7.40 7.21 -14.16
N ARG A 198 -7.60 6.56 -13.00
CA ARG A 198 -6.52 6.27 -12.03
C ARG A 198 -5.42 5.41 -12.65
N LEU A 199 -5.79 4.44 -13.49
CA LEU A 199 -4.84 3.55 -14.14
C LEU A 199 -4.06 4.24 -15.25
N GLN A 200 -4.73 5.03 -16.10
CA GLN A 200 -4.07 5.84 -17.12
C GLN A 200 -3.14 6.89 -16.50
N GLY A 201 -3.60 7.56 -15.44
CA GLY A 201 -2.76 8.47 -14.64
C GLY A 201 -1.58 7.76 -13.96
N SER A 202 -1.68 6.44 -13.79
CA SER A 202 -0.59 5.59 -13.33
C SER A 202 0.37 5.15 -14.44
N GLY A 203 0.23 5.69 -15.65
CA GLY A 203 1.01 5.34 -16.85
C GLY A 203 0.85 3.90 -17.27
N ILE A 204 -0.27 3.29 -16.91
CA ILE A 204 -0.72 2.04 -17.47
C ILE A 204 -1.46 2.39 -18.76
N THR A 205 -1.00 1.85 -19.88
CA THR A 205 -1.73 1.94 -21.14
C THR A 205 -2.85 0.91 -21.11
N ILE A 206 -4.09 1.39 -21.02
CA ILE A 206 -5.28 0.53 -21.10
C ILE A 206 -5.66 0.41 -22.57
N THR A 207 -5.59 -0.80 -23.10
CA THR A 207 -5.92 -1.09 -24.51
C THR A 207 -7.33 -1.62 -24.71
N ASP A 208 -7.96 -2.13 -23.65
CA ASP A 208 -9.31 -2.69 -23.66
C ASP A 208 -9.89 -2.66 -22.22
N ALA A 209 -11.17 -2.32 -22.05
CA ALA A 209 -11.86 -2.30 -20.76
C ALA A 209 -13.32 -2.72 -20.92
N LYS A 210 -13.75 -3.75 -20.17
CA LYS A 210 -15.09 -4.33 -20.29
C LYS A 210 -15.78 -4.42 -18.95
N ILE A 211 -17.05 -4.02 -18.90
CA ILE A 211 -17.92 -4.30 -17.76
C ILE A 211 -18.78 -5.52 -18.10
N TYR A 212 -18.75 -6.51 -17.21
CA TYR A 212 -19.65 -7.67 -17.29
C TYR A 212 -20.78 -7.52 -16.28
N PHE A 213 -22.01 -7.59 -16.79
CA PHE A 213 -23.22 -7.67 -15.98
C PHE A 213 -23.78 -9.09 -16.10
N PRO A 214 -23.96 -9.84 -14.99
CA PRO A 214 -24.43 -11.23 -15.03
C PRO A 214 -25.77 -11.42 -15.76
N ASN A 215 -26.59 -10.35 -15.84
CA ASN A 215 -27.95 -10.39 -16.40
C ASN A 215 -28.22 -9.33 -17.49
N LYS A 216 -27.18 -8.68 -18.06
CA LYS A 216 -27.36 -7.69 -19.15
C LYS A 216 -26.33 -7.88 -20.27
N ASN A 217 -26.68 -7.38 -21.44
CA ASN A 217 -25.76 -7.33 -22.59
C ASN A 217 -24.49 -6.55 -22.24
N ARG A 218 -23.38 -7.01 -22.81
CA ARG A 218 -22.04 -6.45 -22.70
C ARG A 218 -22.03 -4.95 -23.05
N VAL A 219 -21.31 -4.15 -22.26
CA VAL A 219 -21.04 -2.73 -22.52
C VAL A 219 -19.53 -2.55 -22.68
N ASP A 220 -19.10 -2.17 -23.87
CA ASP A 220 -17.70 -1.79 -24.14
C ASP A 220 -17.51 -0.31 -23.72
N LEU A 221 -16.45 -0.02 -22.98
CA LEU A 221 -16.18 1.33 -22.44
C LEU A 221 -15.09 2.10 -23.20
N LEU A 222 -14.34 1.41 -24.06
CA LEU A 222 -13.23 1.92 -24.86
C LEU A 222 -13.37 1.43 -26.31
#